data_AF-A0A7C5GVQ8-F1
#
_entry.id   AF-A0A7C5GVQ8-F1
#
_cell.length_a   1.000
_cell.length_b   1.000
_cell.length_c   1.000
_cell.angle_alpha   90.00
_cell.angle_beta   90.00
_cell.angle_gamma   90.00
#
_symmetry.space_group_name_H-M   'P 1'
#
loop_
_entity.id
_entity.type
_entity.pdbx_description
1 polymer ?
#
loop_
_entity_poly.entity_id
_entity_poly.type
_entity_poly.pdbx_seq_one_letter_code
_entity_poly.pdbx_strand_id
1 'polypeptide(L)'
;MRRRIDWARLREDYSRGFTVEELAELYHCSPRTIRTKIRKEGWKREVEQKGAGSVLREHRRLWQEVKKRLSAGLNRGDEKELKLAKIAGDVLLSVIKGEKEVWKIDPKEDSITEEELYEATKQMEHLTVSSGTETPVDGE
;
A
#
# COMPACT_ATOMS: atom_id res chain seq x y z
N MET A 1 -40.64 5.72 26.68
CA MET A 1 -39.59 6.75 26.90
C MET A 1 -38.55 6.65 25.78
N ARG A 2 -38.40 7.67 24.92
CA ARG A 2 -37.28 7.72 23.98
C ARG A 2 -36.05 8.22 24.74
N ARG A 3 -35.03 7.37 24.90
CA ARG A 3 -33.73 7.83 25.44
C ARG A 3 -33.17 8.88 24.49
N ARG A 4 -32.82 10.04 25.04
CA ARG A 4 -32.24 11.13 24.26
C ARG A 4 -30.80 10.73 23.95
N ILE A 5 -30.49 10.53 22.67
CA ILE A 5 -29.14 10.21 22.21
C ILE A 5 -28.26 11.44 22.41
N ASP A 6 -27.15 11.27 23.11
CA ASP A 6 -26.13 12.30 23.26
C ASP A 6 -25.28 12.38 21.98
N TRP A 7 -25.71 13.24 21.06
CA TRP A 7 -25.05 13.43 19.77
C TRP A 7 -23.67 14.10 19.88
N ALA A 8 -23.42 14.87 20.94
CA ALA A 8 -22.14 15.55 21.10
C ALA A 8 -21.05 14.54 21.45
N ARG A 9 -21.35 13.66 22.41
CA ARG A 9 -20.45 12.57 22.80
C ARG A 9 -20.26 11.54 21.70
N LEU A 10 -21.34 11.18 20.99
CA LEU A 10 -21.27 10.26 19.84
C LEU A 10 -20.37 10.81 18.73
N ARG A 11 -20.40 12.13 18.48
CA ARG A 11 -19.52 12.79 17.51
C ARG A 11 -18.05 12.72 17.93
N GLU A 12 -17.76 12.94 19.20
CA GLU A 12 -16.41 12.87 19.75
C GLU A 12 -15.86 11.43 19.67
N ASP A 13 -16.66 10.43 20.01
CA ASP A 13 -16.25 9.02 19.88
C ASP A 13 -16.07 8.64 18.40
N TYR A 14 -16.94 9.13 17.51
CA TYR A 14 -16.76 8.96 16.07
C TYR A 14 -15.46 9.61 15.56
N SER A 15 -15.11 10.81 16.04
CA SER A 15 -13.89 11.50 15.63
C SER A 15 -12.63 10.81 16.13
N ARG A 16 -12.70 10.17 17.31
CA ARG A 16 -11.64 9.33 17.90
C ARG A 16 -11.42 7.99 17.19
N GLY A 17 -12.33 7.58 16.29
CA GLY A 17 -12.14 6.44 15.39
C GLY A 17 -13.10 5.27 15.58
N PHE A 18 -14.06 5.36 16.51
CA PHE A 18 -15.05 4.29 16.70
C PHE A 18 -15.88 4.07 15.43
N THR A 19 -16.12 2.79 15.11
CA THR A 19 -16.98 2.36 14.00
C THR A 19 -18.44 2.69 14.26
N VAL A 20 -19.24 2.74 13.19
CA VAL A 20 -20.67 3.05 13.30
C VAL A 20 -21.40 1.94 14.07
N GLU A 21 -20.91 0.71 13.94
CA GLU A 21 -21.39 -0.49 14.59
C GLU A 21 -21.13 -0.44 16.10
N GLU A 22 -19.92 -0.11 16.52
CA GLU A 22 -19.57 0.07 17.94
C GLU A 22 -20.36 1.22 18.59
N LEU A 23 -20.56 2.34 17.88
CA LEU A 23 -21.36 3.46 18.36
C LEU A 23 -22.85 3.10 18.46
N ALA A 24 -23.36 2.25 17.56
CA ALA A 24 -24.74 1.80 17.60
C ALA A 24 -25.03 0.96 18.85
N GLU A 25 -24.09 0.09 19.23
CA GLU A 25 -24.17 -0.71 20.45
C GLU A 25 -24.05 0.17 21.70
N LEU A 26 -23.04 1.05 21.75
CA LEU A 26 -22.75 1.91 22.90
C LEU A 26 -23.86 2.92 23.20
N TYR A 27 -24.46 3.51 22.17
CA TYR A 27 -25.52 4.51 22.29
C TYR A 27 -26.93 3.91 22.11
N HIS A 28 -27.03 2.58 21.99
CA HIS A 28 -28.27 1.83 21.80
C HIS A 28 -29.17 2.44 20.70
N CYS A 29 -28.57 2.77 19.56
CA CYS A 29 -29.27 3.38 18.45
C CYS A 29 -28.94 2.67 17.14
N SER A 30 -29.80 2.79 16.13
CA SER A 30 -29.58 2.06 14.88
C SER A 30 -28.35 2.61 14.14
N PRO A 31 -27.51 1.75 13.54
CA PRO A 31 -26.40 2.18 12.68
C PRO A 31 -26.86 3.13 11.57
N ARG A 32 -28.08 2.89 11.03
CA ARG A 32 -28.69 3.74 10.01
C ARG A 32 -28.91 5.17 10.52
N THR A 33 -29.38 5.34 11.76
CA THR A 33 -29.58 6.66 12.37
C THR A 33 -28.27 7.42 12.48
N ILE A 34 -27.20 6.75 12.90
CA ILE A 34 -25.86 7.33 13.00
C ILE A 34 -25.35 7.74 11.60
N ARG A 35 -25.45 6.86 10.59
CA ARG A 35 -25.04 7.18 9.20
C ARG A 35 -25.78 8.38 8.62
N THR A 36 -27.10 8.46 8.83
CA THR A 36 -27.89 9.61 8.39
C THR A 36 -27.43 10.90 9.07
N LYS A 37 -27.10 10.84 10.37
CA LYS A 37 -26.61 11.99 11.13
C LYS A 37 -25.23 12.45 10.65
N ILE A 38 -24.28 11.53 10.50
CA ILE A 38 -22.93 11.79 9.95
C ILE A 38 -23.03 12.46 8.59
N ARG A 39 -23.86 11.92 7.68
CA ARG A 39 -24.03 12.49 6.32
C ARG A 39 -24.66 13.88 6.36
N LYS A 40 -25.65 14.11 7.25
CA LYS A 40 -26.34 15.40 7.35
C LYS A 40 -25.44 16.50 7.93
N GLU A 41 -24.57 16.15 8.87
CA GLU A 41 -23.74 17.10 9.61
C GLU A 41 -22.28 17.13 9.17
N GLY A 42 -21.90 16.29 8.20
CA GLY A 42 -20.57 16.26 7.61
C GLY A 42 -19.47 15.89 8.61
N TRP A 43 -19.74 15.00 9.56
CA TRP A 43 -18.76 14.62 10.57
C TRP A 43 -17.54 13.95 9.94
N LYS A 44 -16.36 14.39 10.33
CA LYS A 44 -15.06 13.85 9.90
C LYS A 44 -14.40 13.12 11.07
N ARG A 45 -13.65 12.07 10.76
CA ARG A 45 -12.76 11.45 11.74
C ARG A 45 -11.48 12.26 11.84
N GLU A 46 -11.02 12.54 13.06
CA GLU A 46 -9.76 13.29 13.28
C GLU A 46 -8.55 12.48 12.85
N VAL A 47 -8.71 11.16 12.87
CA VAL A 47 -7.77 10.26 12.24
C VAL A 47 -8.43 9.80 10.95
N GLU A 48 -8.05 10.39 9.83
CA GLU A 48 -7.81 9.57 8.64
C GLU A 48 -6.74 8.55 9.06
N GLN A 49 -7.15 7.52 9.81
CA GLN A 49 -6.39 6.30 9.84
C GLN A 49 -6.20 5.98 8.37
N LYS A 50 -4.95 5.90 7.92
CA LYS A 50 -4.65 5.26 6.64
C LYS A 50 -5.23 3.86 6.77
N GLY A 51 -6.51 3.67 6.44
CA GLY A 51 -7.12 2.36 6.50
C GLY A 51 -6.30 1.45 5.58
N ALA A 52 -6.38 0.13 5.76
CA ALA A 52 -5.64 -0.81 4.93
C ALA A 52 -5.72 -0.46 3.43
N GLY A 53 -6.89 -0.02 2.94
CA GLY A 53 -7.04 0.45 1.55
C GLY A 53 -6.24 1.71 1.16
N SER A 54 -6.02 2.66 2.06
CA SER A 54 -5.18 3.84 1.81
C SER A 54 -3.69 3.49 1.82
N VAL A 55 -3.28 2.63 2.74
CA VAL A 55 -1.93 2.07 2.81
C VAL A 55 -1.60 1.32 1.53
N LEU A 56 -2.47 0.40 1.10
CA LEU A 56 -2.29 -0.38 -0.12
C LEU A 56 -2.22 0.49 -1.39
N ARG A 57 -3.02 1.56 -1.47
CA ARG A 57 -2.94 2.51 -2.60
C ARG A 57 -1.59 3.24 -2.64
N GLU A 58 -1.08 3.67 -1.49
CA GLU A 58 0.20 4.35 -1.42
C GLU A 58 1.36 3.39 -1.76
N HIS A 59 1.35 2.17 -1.25
CA HIS A 59 2.29 1.12 -1.66
C HIS A 59 2.29 0.90 -3.16
N ARG A 60 1.11 0.76 -3.76
CA ARG A 60 0.97 0.57 -5.21
C ARG A 60 1.54 1.75 -5.98
N ARG A 61 1.27 2.98 -5.54
CA ARG A 61 1.80 4.20 -6.17
C ARG A 61 3.33 4.25 -6.11
N LEU A 62 3.90 4.07 -4.92
CA LEU A 62 5.35 4.11 -4.73
C LEU A 62 6.05 2.99 -5.51
N TRP A 63 5.45 1.80 -5.58
CA TRP A 63 5.97 0.69 -6.38
C TRP A 63 6.01 1.03 -7.88
N GLN A 64 5.00 1.72 -8.41
CA GLN A 64 5.02 2.17 -9.81
C GLN A 64 6.13 3.18 -10.08
N GLU A 65 6.45 4.07 -9.14
CA GLU A 65 7.56 5.01 -9.29
C GLU A 65 8.93 4.30 -9.30
N VAL A 66 9.11 3.29 -8.44
CA VAL A 66 10.33 2.45 -8.47
C VAL A 66 10.46 1.72 -9.81
N LYS A 67 9.39 1.10 -10.31
CA LYS A 67 9.39 0.43 -11.62
C LYS A 67 9.73 1.40 -12.75
N LYS A 68 9.13 2.59 -12.74
CA LYS A 68 9.38 3.62 -13.75
C LYS A 68 10.85 4.02 -13.78
N ARG A 69 11.48 4.21 -12.61
CA ARG A 69 12.92 4.51 -12.51
C ARG A 69 13.78 3.35 -12.98
N LEU A 70 13.44 2.12 -12.61
CA LEU A 70 14.15 0.92 -13.07
C LEU A 70 14.12 0.82 -14.61
N SER A 71 12.93 0.90 -15.22
CA SER A 71 12.80 0.86 -16.69
C SER A 71 13.54 2.01 -17.38
N ALA A 72 13.49 3.20 -16.80
CA ALA A 72 14.19 4.36 -17.36
C ALA A 72 15.71 4.22 -17.23
N GLY A 73 16.21 3.67 -16.12
CA GLY A 73 17.63 3.37 -15.91
C GLY A 73 18.14 2.30 -16.88
N LEU A 74 17.37 1.23 -17.10
CA LEU A 74 17.69 0.17 -18.07
C LEU A 74 17.81 0.74 -19.48
N ASN A 75 16.83 1.55 -19.92
CA ASN A 75 16.84 2.15 -21.25
C ASN A 75 18.01 3.12 -21.47
N ARG A 76 18.51 3.75 -20.41
CA ARG A 76 19.63 4.71 -20.48
C ARG A 76 21.00 4.09 -20.21
N GLY A 77 21.05 2.83 -19.79
CA GLY A 77 22.29 2.22 -19.28
C GLY A 77 22.84 2.93 -18.03
N ASP A 78 21.97 3.56 -17.23
CA ASP A 78 22.38 4.36 -16.08
C ASP A 78 22.52 3.49 -14.82
N GLU A 79 23.71 2.98 -14.58
CA GLU A 79 24.03 2.12 -13.44
C GLU A 79 23.70 2.78 -12.08
N LYS A 80 23.85 4.11 -11.96
CA LYS A 80 23.55 4.82 -10.70
C LYS A 80 22.06 4.83 -10.44
N GLU A 81 21.25 5.12 -11.46
CA GLU A 81 19.79 5.07 -11.36
C GLU A 81 19.29 3.66 -11.04
N LEU A 82 19.92 2.62 -11.62
CA LEU A 82 19.58 1.22 -11.34
C LEU A 82 19.87 0.83 -9.87
N LYS A 83 21.02 1.22 -9.33
CA LYS A 83 21.36 0.99 -7.92
C LYS A 83 20.39 1.72 -6.98
N LEU A 84 20.05 2.97 -7.29
CA LEU A 84 19.07 3.74 -6.53
C LEU A 84 17.68 3.10 -6.58
N ALA A 85 17.23 2.64 -7.74
CA ALA A 85 15.96 1.95 -7.89
C ALA A 85 15.91 0.64 -7.08
N LYS A 86 17.01 -0.12 -7.05
CA LYS A 86 17.12 -1.34 -6.23
C LYS A 86 17.00 -1.04 -4.74
N ILE A 87 17.79 -0.09 -4.22
CA ILE A 87 17.75 0.31 -2.81
C ILE A 87 16.34 0.80 -2.44
N ALA A 88 15.72 1.62 -3.29
CA ALA A 88 14.36 2.10 -3.07
C ALA A 88 13.36 0.95 -3.01
N GLY A 89 13.48 -0.06 -3.89
CA GLY A 89 12.66 -1.26 -3.87
C GLY A 89 12.81 -2.08 -2.58
N ASP A 90 14.04 -2.29 -2.11
CA ASP A 90 14.32 -3.06 -0.90
C ASP A 90 13.78 -2.37 0.37
N VAL A 91 13.92 -1.03 0.45
CA VAL A 91 13.32 -0.21 1.52
C VAL A 91 11.79 -0.30 1.48
N LEU A 92 11.19 -0.17 0.29
CA LEU A 92 9.75 -0.29 0.13
C LEU A 92 9.21 -1.64 0.59
N LEU A 93 9.88 -2.73 0.23
CA LEU A 93 9.51 -4.08 0.67
C LEU A 93 9.54 -4.20 2.19
N SER A 94 10.54 -3.59 2.84
CA SER A 94 10.67 -3.59 4.29
C SER A 94 9.54 -2.82 4.97
N VAL A 95 9.17 -1.63 4.44
CA VAL A 95 8.03 -0.85 4.92
C VAL A 95 6.71 -1.61 4.72
N ILE A 96 6.49 -2.20 3.54
CA ILE A 96 5.29 -2.98 3.25
C ILE A 96 5.14 -4.16 4.22
N LYS A 97 6.23 -4.85 4.55
CA LYS A 97 6.22 -5.95 5.52
C LYS A 97 5.80 -5.45 6.91
N GLY A 98 6.45 -4.40 7.43
CA GLY A 98 6.11 -3.83 8.74
C GLY A 98 4.67 -3.30 8.80
N GLU A 99 4.19 -2.66 7.72
CA GLU A 99 2.80 -2.19 7.67
C GLU A 99 1.81 -3.36 7.58
N LYS A 100 2.07 -4.43 6.81
CA LYS A 100 1.21 -5.62 6.78
C LYS A 100 1.06 -6.26 8.17
N GLU A 101 2.13 -6.32 8.96
CA GLU A 101 2.11 -6.83 10.33
C GLU A 101 1.24 -5.95 11.26
N VAL A 102 1.41 -4.63 11.19
CA VAL A 102 0.64 -3.66 11.99
C VAL A 102 -0.85 -3.69 11.64
N TRP A 103 -1.17 -3.82 10.36
CA TRP A 103 -2.56 -3.74 9.86
C TRP A 103 -3.25 -5.10 9.76
N LYS A 104 -2.58 -6.21 10.15
CA LYS A 104 -3.08 -7.60 10.02
C LYS A 104 -3.68 -7.87 8.63
N ILE A 105 -3.04 -7.33 7.59
CA ILE A 105 -3.45 -7.58 6.21
C ILE A 105 -3.06 -9.03 5.91
N ASP A 106 -4.05 -9.92 5.82
CA ASP A 106 -3.82 -11.35 5.62
C ASP A 106 -3.09 -11.56 4.27
N PRO A 107 -1.93 -12.25 4.26
CA PRO A 107 -1.11 -12.40 3.04
C PRO A 107 -1.72 -13.33 1.99
N LYS A 108 -2.83 -14.02 2.32
CA LYS A 108 -3.38 -15.11 1.50
C LYS A 108 -4.04 -14.69 0.19
N GLU A 109 -4.32 -13.41 -0.03
CA GLU A 109 -5.01 -12.97 -1.25
C GLU A 109 -4.09 -12.48 -2.39
N ASP A 110 -2.81 -12.19 -2.14
CA ASP A 110 -1.95 -11.46 -3.11
C ASP A 110 -0.46 -11.90 -3.09
N SER A 111 -0.12 -13.09 -2.58
CA SER A 111 1.26 -13.57 -2.59
C SER A 111 1.63 -14.17 -3.94
N ILE A 112 2.51 -13.49 -4.69
CA ILE A 112 3.29 -14.09 -5.78
C ILE A 112 3.97 -15.33 -5.23
N THR A 113 3.82 -16.48 -5.89
CA THR A 113 4.40 -17.73 -5.40
C THR A 113 5.93 -17.73 -5.56
N GLU A 114 6.62 -18.57 -4.79
CA GLU A 114 8.08 -18.73 -4.93
C GLU A 114 8.45 -19.17 -6.35
N GLU A 115 7.63 -20.00 -7.01
CA GLU A 115 7.82 -20.35 -8.42
C GLU A 115 7.71 -19.14 -9.37
N GLU A 116 6.74 -18.26 -9.17
CA GLU A 116 6.57 -17.06 -10.03
C GLU A 116 7.74 -16.08 -9.88
N LEU A 117 8.27 -15.94 -8.67
CA LEU A 117 9.46 -15.14 -8.41
C LEU A 117 10.71 -15.75 -9.04
N TYR A 118 10.84 -17.08 -8.98
CA TYR A 118 11.96 -17.83 -9.57
C TYR A 118 12.00 -17.68 -11.09
N GLU A 119 10.85 -17.85 -11.77
CA GLU A 119 10.77 -17.69 -13.23
C GLU A 119 11.05 -16.25 -13.67
N ALA A 120 10.56 -15.24 -12.93
CA ALA A 120 10.86 -13.84 -13.20
C ALA A 120 12.37 -13.54 -13.08
N THR A 121 13.03 -14.10 -12.06
CA THR A 121 14.47 -13.92 -11.83
C THR A 121 15.29 -14.57 -12.94
N LYS A 122 14.92 -15.79 -13.35
CA LYS A 122 15.55 -16.53 -14.44
C LYS A 122 15.44 -15.81 -15.79
N GLN A 123 14.30 -15.18 -16.08
CA GLN A 123 14.13 -14.35 -17.28
C GLN A 123 15.02 -13.10 -17.26
N MET A 124 15.17 -12.45 -16.10
CA MET A 124 16.08 -11.31 -15.96
C MET A 124 17.54 -11.70 -16.16
N GLU A 125 17.98 -12.83 -15.59
CA GLU A 125 19.34 -13.34 -15.78
C GLU A 125 19.65 -13.59 -17.27
N HIS A 126 18.74 -14.23 -18.00
CA HIS A 126 18.90 -14.50 -19.43
C HIS A 126 19.02 -13.21 -20.26
N LEU A 127 18.29 -12.16 -19.89
CA LEU A 127 18.38 -10.85 -20.56
C LEU A 127 19.69 -10.11 -20.24
N THR A 128 20.23 -10.27 -19.04
CA THR A 128 21.51 -9.64 -18.65
C THR A 128 22.75 -10.33 -19.22
N VAL A 129 22.69 -11.65 -19.48
CA VAL A 129 23.81 -12.42 -20.04
C VAL A 129 24.00 -12.16 -21.55
N SER A 130 22.94 -11.76 -22.27
CA SER A 130 23.02 -11.51 -23.72
C SER A 130 23.62 -10.14 -24.10
N SER A 131 23.89 -9.24 -23.15
CA SER A 131 24.40 -7.88 -23.43
C SER A 131 25.93 -7.77 -23.37
N GLY A 132 26.65 -8.88 -23.48
CA GLY A 132 28.11 -8.95 -23.44
C GLY A 132 28.70 -9.68 -24.65
N THR A 133 28.50 -9.13 -25.86
CA THR A 133 29.28 -9.54 -27.05
C THR A 133 29.86 -8.30 -27.72
N GLU A 134 30.87 -7.70 -27.10
CA GLU A 134 31.88 -6.97 -27.87
C GLU A 134 32.89 -8.00 -28.39
N THR A 135 32.80 -8.25 -29.69
CA THR A 135 33.72 -9.06 -30.48
C THR A 135 35.16 -8.55 -30.31
N PRO A 136 36.17 -9.44 -30.23
CA PRO A 136 37.56 -9.01 -30.30
C PRO A 136 37.80 -8.40 -31.69
N VAL A 137 38.24 -7.14 -31.73
CA VAL A 137 38.79 -6.55 -32.94
C VAL A 137 40.23 -7.06 -33.05
N ASP A 138 40.44 -8.09 -33.86
CA ASP A 138 41.77 -8.49 -34.31
C ASP A 138 42.36 -7.35 -35.16
N GLY A 139 43.46 -6.77 -34.71
CA GLY A 139 44.25 -5.78 -35.45
C GLY A 139 45.47 -6.45 -36.07
N GLU A 140 45.54 -6.42 -37.41
CA GLU A 140 46.74 -6.67 -38.22
C GLU A 140 47.84 -5.62 -38.00
#